data_AF-A0A0G4IHU4-F1
#
_entry.id   AF-A0A0G4IHU4-F1
#
_cell.length_a   1.000
_cell.length_b   1.000
_cell.length_c   1.000
_cell.angle_alpha   90.00
_cell.angle_beta   90.00
_cell.angle_gamma   90.00
#
_symmetry.space_group_name_H-M   'P 1'
#
loop_
_entity.id
_entity.type
_entity.pdbx_description
1 polymer ?
#
loop_
_entity_poly.entity_id
_entity_poly.type
_entity_poly.pdbx_seq_one_letter_code
_entity_poly.pdbx_strand_id
1 'polypeptide(L)'
;MSSQAREAIQFGIPWYFDNVHRDRKRRILVAFLETDVSASVSERCLAVLQACGPGMHKVLQALAELIVHPELAEAVQQLNSHIKPMSPEQSHRLVADAFGGPDVLSRFLPDFDPVAFAGGSAAQVHRANRIDPKTGVKTPVVVKVQREGLAKAFDQDIAIFDQIAQKFPNERQFFASMQADWKSETNMVDEVVNMMVGAELYEDAEYAGVRVARVLGALPEDNPKVVVLERARGVCMDDFLAHLDQADPVAVQTAADLLVQVYSVWLKVVMFGARKFFHGDLHAGNLFFSYDARDPSKSTMTIIDFGMSGVVDEDTFQTMVRLMVGAKSQVLHHMLVALGRGTQTQVSTCRIAPGCGG
;
A
#
# COMPACT_ATOMS: atom_id res chain seq x y z
N MET A 1 8.53 -17.66 12.82
CA MET A 1 9.38 -16.60 13.40
C MET A 1 10.64 -17.19 14.01
N SER A 2 11.79 -16.52 13.88
CA SER A 2 13.01 -16.87 14.62
C SER A 2 12.84 -16.57 16.13
N SER A 3 13.67 -17.19 16.98
CA SER A 3 13.69 -16.87 18.43
C SER A 3 13.98 -15.39 18.69
N GLN A 4 14.90 -14.81 17.89
CA GLN A 4 15.31 -13.41 18.01
C GLN A 4 14.20 -12.43 17.63
N ALA A 5 13.42 -12.72 16.57
CA ALA A 5 12.28 -11.88 16.21
C ALA A 5 11.21 -11.88 17.33
N ARG A 6 11.02 -13.00 18.01
CA ARG A 6 10.08 -13.10 19.14
C ARG A 6 10.55 -12.28 20.35
N GLU A 7 11.83 -12.37 20.68
CA GLU A 7 12.45 -11.58 21.74
C GLU A 7 12.38 -10.08 21.42
N ALA A 8 12.62 -9.69 20.16
CA ALA A 8 12.53 -8.31 19.71
C ALA A 8 11.12 -7.73 19.89
N ILE A 9 10.07 -8.50 19.58
CA ILE A 9 8.68 -8.08 19.78
C ILE A 9 8.33 -8.00 21.27
N GLN A 10 8.70 -9.02 22.05
CA GLN A 10 8.43 -9.06 23.49
C GLN A 10 9.08 -7.91 24.25
N PHE A 11 10.28 -7.50 23.84
CA PHE A 11 10.95 -6.33 24.38
C PHE A 11 10.40 -5.01 23.80
N GLY A 12 10.20 -4.98 22.47
CA GLY A 12 9.94 -3.76 21.72
C GLY A 12 8.59 -3.13 21.99
N ILE A 13 7.53 -3.93 22.18
CA ILE A 13 6.19 -3.39 22.45
C ILE A 13 6.13 -2.62 23.78
N PRO A 14 6.54 -3.19 24.94
CA PRO A 14 6.61 -2.42 26.18
C PRO A 14 7.51 -1.20 26.08
N TRP A 15 8.70 -1.38 25.48
CA TRP A 15 9.65 -0.28 25.28
C TRP A 15 9.04 0.89 24.50
N TYR A 16 8.22 0.59 23.49
CA TYR A 16 7.49 1.61 22.73
C TYR A 16 6.59 2.43 23.64
N PHE A 17 5.68 1.80 24.38
CA PHE A 17 4.74 2.51 25.24
C PHE A 17 5.44 3.30 26.37
N ASP A 18 6.58 2.82 26.85
CA ASP A 18 7.40 3.52 27.85
C ASP A 18 8.08 4.77 27.29
N ASN A 19 8.47 4.78 26.01
CA ASN A 19 9.27 5.85 25.40
C ASN A 19 8.49 6.74 24.42
N VAL A 20 7.21 6.47 24.17
CA VAL A 20 6.34 7.34 23.38
C VAL A 20 6.30 8.77 23.95
N HIS A 21 6.37 9.77 23.07
CA HIS A 21 6.31 11.18 23.45
C HIS A 21 5.08 11.51 24.33
N ARG A 22 5.26 12.40 25.32
CA ARG A 22 4.23 12.73 26.34
C ARG A 22 2.86 13.07 25.74
N ASP A 23 2.84 13.85 24.66
CA ASP A 23 1.58 14.23 24.02
C ASP A 23 0.86 13.05 23.36
N ARG A 24 1.60 12.07 22.84
CA ARG A 24 0.98 10.84 22.34
C ARG A 24 0.53 9.93 23.48
N LYS A 25 1.25 9.84 24.60
CA LYS A 25 0.75 9.15 25.80
C LYS A 25 -0.59 9.74 26.28
N ARG A 26 -0.71 11.07 26.28
CA ARG A 26 -1.97 11.76 26.58
C ARG A 26 -3.08 11.38 25.60
N ARG A 27 -2.80 11.39 24.29
CA ARG A 27 -3.79 10.98 23.27
C ARG A 27 -4.24 9.53 23.43
N ILE A 28 -3.31 8.62 23.71
CA ILE A 28 -3.62 7.20 23.98
C ILE A 28 -4.53 7.08 25.20
N LEU A 29 -4.20 7.78 26.30
CA LEU A 29 -5.02 7.79 27.50
C LEU A 29 -6.42 8.35 27.25
N VAL A 30 -6.52 9.48 26.55
CA VAL A 30 -7.81 10.10 26.20
C VAL A 30 -8.63 9.16 25.31
N ALA A 31 -8.04 8.58 24.28
CA ALA A 31 -8.73 7.64 23.40
C ALA A 31 -9.28 6.43 24.17
N PHE A 32 -8.52 5.90 25.14
CA PHE A 32 -9.00 4.85 26.03
C PHE A 32 -10.16 5.33 26.91
N LEU A 33 -10.05 6.52 27.52
CA LEU A 33 -11.09 7.05 28.43
C LEU A 33 -12.37 7.48 27.72
N GLU A 34 -12.31 7.84 26.43
CA GLU A 34 -13.46 8.19 25.60
C GLU A 34 -14.26 6.96 25.14
N THR A 35 -13.74 5.75 25.33
CA THR A 35 -14.49 4.52 25.02
C THR A 35 -15.68 4.35 25.97
N ASP A 36 -16.82 3.90 25.45
CA ASP A 36 -18.03 3.67 26.25
C ASP A 36 -17.75 2.70 27.41
N VAL A 37 -18.47 2.83 28.52
CA VAL A 37 -18.35 1.91 29.67
C VAL A 37 -18.71 0.48 29.27
N SER A 38 -19.61 0.31 28.30
CA SER A 38 -19.99 -0.97 27.70
C SER A 38 -19.07 -1.46 26.58
N ALA A 39 -18.08 -0.67 26.16
CA ALA A 39 -17.15 -1.06 25.11
C ALA A 39 -16.39 -2.34 25.47
N SER A 40 -16.35 -3.26 24.50
CA SER A 40 -15.61 -4.51 24.53
C SER A 40 -14.11 -4.27 24.67
N VAL A 41 -13.37 -5.32 25.03
CA VAL A 41 -11.90 -5.27 25.09
C VAL A 41 -11.31 -4.93 23.72
N SER A 42 -11.87 -5.49 22.64
CA SER A 42 -11.46 -5.23 21.26
C SER A 42 -11.63 -3.76 20.87
N GLU A 43 -12.77 -3.15 21.18
CA GLU A 43 -13.02 -1.72 20.91
C GLU A 43 -12.08 -0.80 21.70
N ARG A 44 -11.81 -1.13 22.97
CA ARG A 44 -10.84 -0.38 23.79
C ARG A 44 -9.41 -0.51 23.26
N CYS A 45 -9.02 -1.72 22.86
CA CYS A 45 -7.74 -1.99 22.20
C CYS A 45 -7.65 -1.17 20.91
N LEU A 46 -8.67 -1.21 20.05
CA LEU A 46 -8.69 -0.44 18.81
C LEU A 46 -8.50 1.05 19.08
N ALA A 47 -9.20 1.64 20.05
CA ALA A 47 -9.06 3.06 20.40
C ALA A 47 -7.62 3.41 20.82
N VAL A 48 -6.98 2.57 21.63
CA VAL A 48 -5.57 2.72 22.01
C VAL A 48 -4.65 2.59 20.80
N LEU A 49 -4.85 1.56 19.98
CA LEU A 49 -4.04 1.29 18.80
C LEU A 49 -4.16 2.43 17.78
N GLN A 50 -5.36 2.95 17.51
CA GLN A 50 -5.58 4.10 16.63
C GLN A 50 -4.85 5.38 17.12
N ALA A 51 -4.65 5.53 18.43
CA ALA A 51 -3.92 6.65 19.01
C ALA A 51 -2.38 6.47 19.03
N CYS A 52 -1.88 5.28 18.70
CA CYS A 52 -0.46 5.03 18.48
C CYS A 52 0.06 5.75 17.23
N GLY A 53 1.38 5.74 17.05
CA GLY A 53 2.01 6.29 15.86
C GLY A 53 1.89 5.40 14.62
N PRO A 54 2.06 5.99 13.43
CA PRO A 54 1.97 5.27 12.16
C PRO A 54 3.02 4.16 12.03
N GLY A 55 4.20 4.30 12.66
CA GLY A 55 5.20 3.24 12.70
C GLY A 55 4.69 2.01 13.46
N MET A 56 4.03 2.23 14.61
CA MET A 56 3.42 1.14 15.38
C MET A 56 2.23 0.51 14.64
N HIS A 57 1.43 1.28 13.89
CA HIS A 57 0.39 0.72 13.02
C HIS A 57 0.97 -0.25 12.00
N LYS A 58 2.07 0.14 11.34
CA LYS A 58 2.77 -0.72 10.38
C LYS A 58 3.35 -1.98 11.00
N VAL A 59 3.93 -1.88 12.20
CA VAL A 59 4.40 -3.07 12.94
C VAL A 59 3.25 -4.01 13.26
N LEU A 60 2.11 -3.50 13.74
CA LEU A 60 0.95 -4.32 14.06
C LEU A 60 0.34 -4.97 12.81
N GLN A 61 0.30 -4.23 11.69
CA GLN A 61 -0.09 -4.75 10.37
C GLN A 61 0.78 -5.93 9.95
N ALA A 62 2.10 -5.78 10.01
CA ALA A 62 3.05 -6.83 9.65
C ALA A 62 2.97 -8.07 10.56
N LEU A 63 2.47 -7.90 11.80
CA LEU A 63 2.35 -8.97 12.78
C LEU A 63 0.94 -9.56 12.87
N ALA A 64 -0.04 -9.04 12.11
CA ALA A 64 -1.46 -9.35 12.29
C ALA A 64 -1.75 -10.86 12.32
N GLU A 65 -1.17 -11.62 11.38
CA GLU A 65 -1.36 -13.08 11.28
C GLU A 65 -0.73 -13.88 12.43
N LEU A 66 0.18 -13.26 13.19
CA LEU A 66 0.89 -13.88 14.30
C LEU A 66 0.19 -13.64 15.66
N ILE A 67 -0.85 -12.80 15.68
CA ILE A 67 -1.59 -12.46 16.90
C ILE A 67 -2.58 -13.58 17.20
N VAL A 68 -2.32 -14.30 18.29
CA VAL A 68 -3.16 -15.43 18.74
C VAL A 68 -4.29 -15.02 19.68
N HIS A 69 -4.25 -13.79 20.22
CA HIS A 69 -5.28 -13.30 21.14
C HIS A 69 -6.45 -12.73 20.33
N PRO A 70 -7.66 -13.28 20.44
CA PRO A 70 -8.74 -13.00 19.50
C PRO A 70 -9.16 -11.52 19.51
N GLU A 71 -9.29 -10.91 20.69
CA GLU A 71 -9.68 -9.49 20.82
C GLU A 71 -8.62 -8.53 20.27
N LEU A 72 -7.32 -8.89 20.36
CA LEU A 72 -6.26 -8.08 19.79
C LEU A 72 -6.18 -8.29 18.27
N ALA A 73 -6.37 -9.52 17.80
CA ALA A 73 -6.41 -9.84 16.38
C ALA A 73 -7.56 -9.09 15.69
N GLU A 74 -8.75 -9.09 16.31
CA GLU A 74 -9.89 -8.31 15.84
C GLU A 74 -9.59 -6.81 15.84
N ALA A 75 -9.03 -6.26 16.92
CA ALA A 75 -8.67 -4.84 16.97
C ALA A 75 -7.64 -4.45 15.89
N VAL A 76 -6.66 -5.31 15.59
CA VAL A 76 -5.67 -5.08 14.53
C VAL A 76 -6.31 -5.22 13.14
N GLN A 77 -7.23 -6.17 12.94
CA GLN A 77 -8.01 -6.29 11.71
C GLN A 77 -8.89 -5.05 11.47
N GLN A 78 -9.52 -4.52 12.52
CA GLN A 78 -10.29 -3.29 12.47
C GLN A 78 -9.38 -2.07 12.21
N LEU A 79 -8.17 -2.02 12.79
CA LEU A 79 -7.19 -0.97 12.49
C LEU A 79 -6.81 -0.94 11.00
N ASN A 80 -6.68 -2.10 10.36
CA ASN A 80 -6.35 -2.20 8.94
C ASN A 80 -7.47 -1.72 8.03
N SER A 81 -8.72 -1.90 8.45
CA SER A 81 -9.90 -1.56 7.66
C SER A 81 -10.46 -0.16 7.96
N HIS A 82 -10.20 0.38 9.16
CA HIS A 82 -10.84 1.60 9.66
C HIS A 82 -9.85 2.50 10.41
N ILE A 83 -9.02 3.22 9.65
CA ILE A 83 -8.16 4.26 10.23
C ILE A 83 -8.98 5.53 10.40
N LYS A 84 -9.15 5.99 11.65
CA LYS A 84 -9.88 7.21 11.99
C LYS A 84 -9.45 8.39 11.10
N PRO A 85 -10.36 9.02 10.34
CA PRO A 85 -10.01 10.14 9.47
C PRO A 85 -9.68 11.40 10.28
N MET A 86 -8.95 12.34 9.68
CA MET A 86 -8.84 13.71 10.20
C MET A 86 -10.24 14.36 10.23
N SER A 87 -10.41 15.35 11.11
CA SER A 87 -11.66 16.12 11.14
C SER A 87 -11.88 16.87 9.81
N PRO A 88 -13.12 17.07 9.38
CA PRO A 88 -13.43 17.85 8.17
C PRO A 88 -12.78 19.24 8.16
N GLU A 89 -12.72 19.90 9.32
CA GLU A 89 -12.10 21.22 9.47
C GLU A 89 -10.59 21.16 9.20
N GLN A 90 -9.90 20.12 9.71
CA GLN A 90 -8.48 19.91 9.44
C GLN A 90 -8.25 19.63 7.95
N SER A 91 -9.03 18.75 7.35
CA SER A 91 -8.91 18.41 5.93
C SER A 91 -9.14 19.61 5.02
N HIS A 92 -10.20 20.38 5.27
CA HIS A 92 -10.49 21.59 4.52
C HIS A 92 -9.34 22.60 4.63
N ARG A 93 -8.82 22.84 5.85
CA ARG A 93 -7.70 23.76 6.06
C ARG A 93 -6.45 23.31 5.29
N LEU A 94 -6.03 22.05 5.43
CA LEU A 94 -4.84 21.54 4.73
C LEU A 94 -4.96 21.67 3.21
N VAL A 95 -6.13 21.37 2.66
CA VAL A 95 -6.38 21.49 1.23
C VAL A 95 -6.42 22.96 0.82
N ALA A 96 -7.14 23.81 1.54
CA ALA A 96 -7.18 25.24 1.26
C ALA A 96 -5.78 25.86 1.28
N ASP A 97 -4.96 25.54 2.29
CA ASP A 97 -3.60 26.03 2.41
C ASP A 97 -2.73 25.57 1.24
N ALA A 98 -2.84 24.31 0.81
CA ALA A 98 -2.11 23.78 -0.36
C ALA A 98 -2.49 24.49 -1.68
N PHE A 99 -3.75 24.93 -1.80
CA PHE A 99 -4.23 25.73 -2.93
C PHE A 99 -3.92 27.24 -2.81
N GLY A 100 -3.31 27.69 -1.70
CA GLY A 100 -3.02 29.11 -1.45
C GLY A 100 -4.19 29.92 -0.88
N GLY A 101 -5.24 29.24 -0.39
CA GLY A 101 -6.36 29.84 0.33
C GLY A 101 -7.72 29.25 -0.08
N PRO A 102 -8.77 29.46 0.75
CA PRO A 102 -10.11 28.93 0.51
C PRO A 102 -10.74 29.46 -0.79
N ASP A 103 -10.50 30.73 -1.13
CA ASP A 103 -11.01 31.32 -2.38
C ASP A 103 -10.44 30.66 -3.63
N VAL A 104 -9.16 30.28 -3.59
CA VAL A 104 -8.50 29.56 -4.69
C VAL A 104 -9.03 28.14 -4.76
N LEU A 105 -9.13 27.47 -3.61
CA LEU A 105 -9.74 26.15 -3.51
C LEU A 105 -11.14 26.11 -4.15
N SER A 106 -12.05 27.03 -3.79
CA SER A 106 -13.41 27.05 -4.34
C SER A 106 -13.47 27.31 -5.85
N ARG A 107 -12.46 27.98 -6.44
CA ARG A 107 -12.38 28.18 -7.89
C ARG A 107 -11.96 26.90 -8.63
N PHE A 108 -11.02 26.16 -8.07
CA PHE A 108 -10.49 24.94 -8.70
C PHE A 108 -11.31 23.70 -8.34
N LEU A 109 -11.80 23.61 -7.11
CA LEU A 109 -12.57 22.51 -6.53
C LEU A 109 -13.84 23.02 -5.82
N PRO A 110 -14.86 23.51 -6.56
CA PRO A 110 -16.04 24.17 -5.99
C PRO A 110 -16.87 23.32 -5.01
N ASP A 111 -16.85 21.99 -5.14
CA ASP A 111 -17.59 21.07 -4.25
C ASP A 111 -16.63 20.10 -3.55
N PHE A 112 -15.50 20.60 -3.05
CA PHE A 112 -14.62 19.78 -2.21
C PHE A 112 -15.37 19.32 -0.96
N ASP A 113 -15.52 18.01 -0.81
CA ASP A 113 -16.12 17.38 0.37
C ASP A 113 -15.03 17.18 1.45
N PRO A 114 -15.06 17.93 2.55
CA PRO A 114 -14.06 17.80 3.60
C PRO A 114 -14.20 16.49 4.39
N VAL A 115 -15.28 15.73 4.21
CA VAL A 115 -15.42 14.41 4.80
C VAL A 115 -14.68 13.39 3.93
N ALA A 116 -13.68 12.72 4.52
CA ALA A 116 -12.97 11.65 3.82
C ALA A 116 -13.89 10.44 3.62
N PHE A 117 -13.85 9.84 2.43
CA PHE A 117 -14.61 8.62 2.14
C PHE A 117 -13.75 7.36 2.15
N ALA A 118 -12.43 7.51 2.10
CA ALA A 118 -11.45 6.44 2.23
C ALA A 118 -10.18 7.01 2.88
N GLY A 119 -9.36 6.15 3.48
CA GLY A 119 -8.08 6.59 4.02
C GLY A 119 -7.19 5.45 4.50
N GLY A 120 -5.90 5.66 4.32
CA GLY A 120 -4.83 4.81 4.81
C GLY A 120 -4.05 5.46 5.96
N SER A 121 -2.92 4.85 6.30
CA SER A 121 -2.04 5.28 7.38
C SER A 121 -1.30 6.59 7.06
N ALA A 122 -1.01 6.85 5.79
CA ALA A 122 -0.30 8.06 5.34
C ALA A 122 -1.24 9.18 4.84
N ALA A 123 -2.36 8.84 4.21
CA ALA A 123 -3.22 9.80 3.53
C ALA A 123 -4.70 9.42 3.62
N GLN A 124 -5.58 10.39 3.33
CA GLN A 124 -7.02 10.18 3.21
C GLN A 124 -7.54 10.80 1.92
N VAL A 125 -8.65 10.25 1.41
CA VAL A 125 -9.18 10.57 0.08
C VAL A 125 -10.55 11.21 0.21
N HIS A 126 -10.72 12.31 -0.51
CA HIS A 126 -11.90 13.16 -0.52
C HIS A 126 -12.51 13.22 -1.90
N ARG A 127 -13.83 13.46 -1.96
CA ARG A 127 -14.52 13.70 -3.23
C ARG A 127 -14.48 15.17 -3.57
N ALA A 128 -14.33 15.48 -4.86
CA ALA A 128 -14.52 16.83 -5.35
C ALA A 128 -14.91 16.81 -6.83
N ASN A 129 -15.21 18.00 -7.35
CA ASN A 129 -15.24 18.26 -8.78
C ASN A 129 -14.17 19.29 -9.11
N ARG A 130 -13.38 19.06 -10.16
CA ARG A 130 -12.39 20.02 -10.67
C ARG A 130 -12.99 20.82 -11.80
N ILE A 131 -12.84 22.14 -11.76
CA ILE A 131 -13.05 22.99 -12.93
C ILE A 131 -11.72 23.10 -13.67
N ASP A 132 -11.68 22.67 -14.92
CA ASP A 132 -10.52 22.88 -15.76
C ASP A 132 -10.36 24.37 -16.10
N PRO A 133 -9.23 25.02 -15.76
CA PRO A 133 -9.08 26.46 -15.93
C PRO A 133 -9.01 26.89 -17.40
N LYS A 134 -8.70 25.97 -18.33
CA LYS A 134 -8.61 26.27 -19.76
C LYS A 134 -9.95 26.10 -20.47
N THR A 135 -10.70 25.06 -20.10
CA THR A 135 -11.95 24.70 -20.81
C THR A 135 -13.23 25.07 -20.04
N GLY A 136 -13.12 25.33 -18.74
CA GLY A 136 -14.28 25.51 -17.84
C GLY A 136 -15.06 24.23 -17.55
N VAL A 137 -14.64 23.08 -18.10
CA VAL A 137 -15.34 21.81 -17.92
C VAL A 137 -15.15 21.33 -16.48
N LYS A 138 -16.28 20.95 -15.87
CA LYS A 138 -16.33 20.37 -14.53
C LYS A 138 -16.24 18.84 -14.63
N THR A 139 -15.25 18.25 -13.97
CA THR A 139 -15.06 16.78 -13.95
C THR A 139 -14.95 16.25 -12.52
N PRO A 140 -15.48 15.04 -12.24
CA PRO A 140 -15.27 14.39 -10.95
C PRO A 140 -13.80 14.06 -10.71
N VAL A 141 -13.31 14.36 -9.52
CA VAL A 141 -11.94 14.06 -9.09
C VAL A 141 -11.94 13.49 -7.68
N VAL A 142 -10.83 12.87 -7.31
CA VAL A 142 -10.52 12.54 -5.92
C VAL A 142 -9.34 13.37 -5.46
N VAL A 143 -9.36 13.77 -4.20
CA VAL A 143 -8.30 14.59 -3.58
C VAL A 143 -7.68 13.77 -2.46
N LYS A 144 -6.46 13.27 -2.69
CA LYS A 144 -5.65 12.56 -1.70
C LYS A 144 -4.89 13.59 -0.86
N VAL A 145 -5.07 13.55 0.45
CA VAL A 145 -4.51 14.52 1.40
C VAL A 145 -3.64 13.77 2.41
N GLN A 146 -2.36 14.14 2.48
CA GLN A 146 -1.45 13.60 3.48
C GLN A 146 -1.94 13.97 4.88
N ARG A 147 -1.87 13.01 5.81
CA ARG A 147 -2.21 13.26 7.21
C ARG A 147 -1.27 14.28 7.83
N GLU A 148 -1.84 15.24 8.56
CA GLU A 148 -1.07 16.28 9.25
C GLU A 148 -0.11 15.70 10.28
N GLY A 149 1.14 16.16 10.27
CA GLY A 149 2.15 15.74 11.22
C GLY A 149 2.69 14.31 11.02
N LEU A 150 2.39 13.66 9.88
CA LEU A 150 2.85 12.30 9.58
C LEU A 150 4.38 12.15 9.67
N ALA A 151 5.14 13.05 9.05
CA ALA A 151 6.61 13.01 9.09
C ALA A 151 7.16 13.06 10.52
N LYS A 152 6.71 14.05 11.30
CA LYS A 152 7.08 14.17 12.72
C LYS A 152 6.67 12.94 13.53
N ALA A 153 5.52 12.34 13.22
CA ALA A 153 5.03 11.14 13.88
C ALA A 153 5.92 9.92 13.60
N PHE A 154 6.37 9.76 12.34
CA PHE A 154 7.34 8.73 11.98
C PHE A 154 8.72 9.01 12.59
N ASP A 155 9.23 10.23 12.58
CA ASP A 155 10.52 10.55 13.21
C ASP A 155 10.55 10.17 14.69
N GLN A 156 9.43 10.41 15.40
CA GLN A 156 9.25 10.00 16.79
C GLN A 156 9.24 8.48 16.95
N ASP A 157 8.56 7.75 16.06
CA ASP A 157 8.55 6.28 16.10
C ASP A 157 9.94 5.73 15.77
N ILE A 158 10.59 6.21 14.71
CA ILE A 158 11.94 5.82 14.28
C ILE A 158 12.92 5.97 15.45
N ALA A 159 12.91 7.09 16.16
CA ALA A 159 13.80 7.31 17.31
C ALA A 159 13.61 6.28 18.44
N ILE A 160 12.41 5.74 18.63
CA ILE A 160 12.13 4.67 19.59
C ILE A 160 12.61 3.33 19.04
N PHE A 161 12.34 3.05 17.76
CA PHE A 161 12.75 1.82 17.10
C PHE A 161 14.27 1.71 16.93
N ASP A 162 15.00 2.82 16.81
CA ASP A 162 16.46 2.85 16.86
C ASP A 162 17.01 2.33 18.19
N GLN A 163 16.36 2.68 19.31
CA GLN A 163 16.75 2.18 20.63
C GLN A 163 16.46 0.69 20.77
N ILE A 164 15.37 0.19 20.17
CA ILE A 164 15.08 -1.24 20.09
C ILE A 164 16.15 -1.93 19.24
N ALA A 165 16.46 -1.40 18.05
CA ALA A 165 17.44 -1.98 17.13
C ALA A 165 18.85 -2.08 17.75
N GLN A 166 19.24 -1.16 18.64
CA GLN A 166 20.50 -1.24 19.38
C GLN A 166 20.60 -2.48 20.28
N LYS A 167 19.47 -3.00 20.77
CA LYS A 167 19.41 -4.23 21.59
C LYS A 167 19.43 -5.51 20.76
N PHE A 168 19.07 -5.43 19.48
CA PHE A 168 19.01 -6.55 18.54
C PHE A 168 19.92 -6.30 17.33
N PRO A 169 21.25 -6.29 17.51
CA PRO A 169 22.20 -5.90 16.45
C PRO A 169 22.12 -6.80 15.21
N ASN A 170 21.72 -8.07 15.36
CA ASN A 170 21.53 -8.98 14.24
C ASN A 170 20.32 -8.62 13.35
N GLU A 171 19.37 -7.87 13.90
CA GLU A 171 18.14 -7.44 13.19
C GLU A 171 18.26 -5.99 12.67
N ARG A 172 19.44 -5.36 12.78
CA ARG A 172 19.64 -3.94 12.44
C ARG A 172 19.25 -3.63 11.00
N GLN A 173 19.54 -4.53 10.06
CA GLN A 173 19.18 -4.34 8.65
C GLN A 173 17.65 -4.36 8.45
N PHE A 174 16.94 -5.24 9.16
CA PHE A 174 15.48 -5.28 9.14
C PHE A 174 14.89 -3.96 9.66
N PHE A 175 15.37 -3.47 10.81
CA PHE A 175 14.93 -2.18 11.34
C PHE A 175 15.26 -1.02 10.39
N ALA A 176 16.44 -1.00 9.78
CA ALA A 176 16.83 0.04 8.83
C ALA A 176 15.94 0.05 7.57
N SER A 177 15.61 -1.12 7.03
CA SER A 177 14.67 -1.27 5.90
C SER A 177 13.30 -0.70 6.28
N MET A 178 12.75 -1.15 7.40
CA MET A 178 11.44 -0.72 7.88
C MET A 178 11.38 0.81 8.10
N GLN A 179 12.44 1.41 8.64
CA GLN A 179 12.52 2.87 8.82
C GLN A 179 12.63 3.62 7.49
N ALA A 180 13.32 3.06 6.50
CA ALA A 180 13.37 3.63 5.15
C ALA A 180 11.97 3.63 4.52
N ASP A 181 11.24 2.53 4.65
CA ASP A 181 9.86 2.40 4.20
C ASP A 181 8.93 3.40 4.90
N TRP A 182 9.15 3.67 6.19
CA TRP A 182 8.36 4.68 6.91
C TRP A 182 8.63 6.11 6.45
N LYS A 183 9.86 6.39 6.03
CA LYS A 183 10.21 7.71 5.49
C LYS A 183 9.63 7.92 4.09
N SER A 184 9.66 6.90 3.23
CA SER A 184 9.10 7.00 1.87
C SER A 184 7.59 7.27 1.90
N GLU A 185 6.86 6.77 2.89
CA GLU A 185 5.42 7.03 3.10
C GLU A 185 5.08 8.51 3.33
N THR A 186 6.06 9.32 3.72
CA THR A 186 5.88 10.77 3.87
C THR A 186 6.08 11.53 2.55
N ASN A 187 6.57 10.84 1.52
CA ASN A 187 6.94 11.40 0.24
C ASN A 187 5.91 11.03 -0.84
N MET A 188 4.94 11.91 -1.08
CA MET A 188 3.99 11.73 -2.18
C MET A 188 4.60 12.00 -3.56
N VAL A 189 5.84 12.55 -3.65
CA VAL A 189 6.52 12.76 -4.93
C VAL A 189 6.71 11.43 -5.65
N ASP A 190 7.18 10.41 -4.94
CA ASP A 190 7.48 9.11 -5.52
C ASP A 190 6.21 8.47 -6.07
N GLU A 191 5.11 8.51 -5.31
CA GLU A 191 3.81 8.04 -5.77
C GLU A 191 3.33 8.80 -7.01
N VAL A 192 3.39 10.14 -7.02
CA VAL A 192 2.98 10.95 -8.18
C VAL A 192 3.81 10.59 -9.43
N VAL A 193 5.12 10.48 -9.29
CA VAL A 193 6.02 10.08 -10.39
C VAL A 193 5.70 8.67 -10.86
N ASN A 194 5.49 7.73 -9.93
CA ASN A 194 5.14 6.36 -10.24
C ASN A 194 3.79 6.24 -10.93
N MET A 195 2.78 7.06 -10.58
CA MET A 195 1.52 7.12 -11.29
C MET A 195 1.70 7.62 -12.73
N MET A 196 2.54 8.65 -12.93
CA MET A 196 2.84 9.16 -14.28
C MET A 196 3.56 8.13 -15.14
N VAL A 197 4.58 7.47 -14.58
CA VAL A 197 5.31 6.37 -15.24
C VAL A 197 4.39 5.18 -15.48
N GLY A 198 3.56 4.82 -14.50
CA GLY A 198 2.55 3.78 -14.61
C GLY A 198 1.60 4.04 -15.77
N ALA A 199 1.11 5.27 -15.90
CA ALA A 199 0.22 5.64 -17.01
C ALA A 199 0.91 5.58 -18.39
N GLU A 200 2.23 5.80 -18.47
CA GLU A 200 3.01 5.61 -19.71
C GLU A 200 3.18 4.12 -20.04
N LEU A 201 3.43 3.28 -19.03
CA LEU A 201 3.76 1.87 -19.21
C LEU A 201 2.54 0.96 -19.34
N TYR A 202 1.42 1.31 -18.68
CA TYR A 202 0.23 0.46 -18.61
C TYR A 202 -0.83 0.79 -19.66
N GLU A 203 -0.92 2.04 -20.11
CA GLU A 203 -1.86 2.44 -21.17
C GLU A 203 -1.26 2.21 -22.56
N ASP A 204 -0.65 1.04 -22.76
CA ASP A 204 -0.14 0.58 -24.05
C ASP A 204 -1.31 0.15 -24.94
N ALA A 205 -1.29 0.55 -26.22
CA ALA A 205 -2.33 0.27 -27.19
C ALA A 205 -2.56 -1.24 -27.41
N GLU A 206 -1.56 -2.08 -27.10
CA GLU A 206 -1.69 -3.54 -27.11
C GLU A 206 -2.69 -4.06 -26.05
N TYR A 207 -2.94 -3.28 -24.99
CA TYR A 207 -3.77 -3.67 -23.84
C TYR A 207 -4.97 -2.74 -23.68
N ALA A 208 -5.83 -2.77 -24.70
CA ALA A 208 -7.04 -1.95 -24.75
C ALA A 208 -7.92 -2.16 -23.50
N GLY A 209 -8.23 -1.05 -22.83
CA GLY A 209 -9.09 -1.04 -21.64
C GLY A 209 -8.32 -0.99 -20.32
N VAL A 210 -7.00 -1.22 -20.29
CA VAL A 210 -6.17 -0.95 -19.12
C VAL A 210 -5.92 0.57 -19.00
N ARG A 211 -6.18 1.13 -17.83
CA ARG A 211 -6.05 2.57 -17.54
C ARG A 211 -5.35 2.82 -16.22
N VAL A 212 -4.76 4.00 -16.08
CA VAL A 212 -4.24 4.51 -14.81
C VAL A 212 -4.94 5.83 -14.50
N ALA A 213 -5.33 6.02 -13.24
CA ALA A 213 -5.90 7.29 -12.80
C ALA A 213 -4.89 8.43 -13.04
N ARG A 214 -5.32 9.50 -13.72
CA ARG A 214 -4.41 10.59 -14.08
C ARG A 214 -4.18 11.54 -12.91
N VAL A 215 -2.92 11.93 -12.68
CA VAL A 215 -2.58 13.04 -11.79
C VAL A 215 -2.95 14.36 -12.47
N LEU A 216 -3.85 15.12 -11.85
CA LEU A 216 -4.36 16.40 -12.36
C LEU A 216 -3.74 17.61 -11.62
N GLY A 217 -3.10 17.36 -10.48
CA GLY A 217 -2.35 18.35 -9.71
C GLY A 217 -1.69 17.72 -8.48
N ALA A 218 -0.53 18.24 -8.09
CA ALA A 218 0.20 17.83 -6.90
C ALA A 218 0.73 19.09 -6.21
N LEU A 219 0.32 19.32 -4.96
CA LEU A 219 0.47 20.61 -4.28
C LEU A 219 1.05 20.43 -2.87
N PRO A 220 2.08 21.22 -2.49
CA PRO A 220 2.93 22.01 -3.39
C PRO A 220 3.75 21.10 -4.32
N GLU A 221 4.25 21.63 -5.45
CA GLU A 221 4.89 20.82 -6.50
C GLU A 221 6.17 20.09 -6.02
N ASP A 222 6.93 20.71 -5.11
CA ASP A 222 8.21 20.22 -4.61
C ASP A 222 8.07 19.18 -3.50
N ASN A 223 6.98 19.23 -2.74
CA ASN A 223 6.70 18.29 -1.66
C ASN A 223 5.18 18.10 -1.49
N PRO A 224 4.53 17.37 -2.41
CA PRO A 224 3.08 17.26 -2.43
C PRO A 224 2.52 16.75 -1.11
N LYS A 225 1.53 17.47 -0.60
CA LYS A 225 0.67 17.10 0.54
C LYS A 225 -0.76 16.88 0.09
N VAL A 226 -1.12 17.40 -1.06
CA VAL A 226 -2.42 17.25 -1.70
C VAL A 226 -2.22 16.83 -3.14
N VAL A 227 -2.79 15.69 -3.53
CA VAL A 227 -2.75 15.18 -4.89
C VAL A 227 -4.17 15.08 -5.41
N VAL A 228 -4.45 15.76 -6.52
CA VAL A 228 -5.73 15.71 -7.22
C VAL A 228 -5.62 14.68 -8.35
N LEU A 229 -6.44 13.65 -8.29
CA LEU A 229 -6.46 12.56 -9.27
C LEU A 229 -7.79 12.54 -10.02
N GLU A 230 -7.76 12.11 -11.28
CA GLU A 230 -8.96 11.69 -11.99
C GLU A 230 -9.72 10.64 -11.15
N ARG A 231 -11.03 10.84 -10.97
CA ARG A 231 -11.85 9.82 -10.33
C ARG A 231 -12.07 8.66 -11.29
N ALA A 232 -11.58 7.47 -10.94
CA ALA A 232 -11.86 6.25 -11.68
C ALA A 232 -13.37 6.00 -11.82
N ARG A 233 -13.77 5.48 -12.99
CA ARG A 233 -15.17 5.17 -13.32
C ARG A 233 -15.52 3.74 -12.91
N GLY A 234 -16.81 3.51 -12.73
CA GLY A 234 -17.33 2.18 -12.42
C GLY A 234 -17.26 1.85 -10.93
N VAL A 235 -17.11 0.55 -10.64
CA VAL A 235 -17.13 -0.01 -9.28
C VAL A 235 -15.75 -0.52 -8.89
N CYS A 236 -15.44 -0.47 -7.59
CA CYS A 236 -14.25 -1.12 -7.05
C CYS A 236 -14.34 -2.63 -7.34
N MET A 237 -13.22 -3.28 -7.65
CA MET A 237 -13.23 -4.71 -7.97
C MET A 237 -13.57 -5.56 -6.74
N ASP A 238 -13.23 -5.12 -5.52
CA ASP A 238 -13.68 -5.79 -4.29
C ASP A 238 -15.22 -5.81 -4.21
N ASP A 239 -15.86 -4.67 -4.50
CA ASP A 239 -17.33 -4.56 -4.50
C ASP A 239 -17.94 -5.40 -5.62
N PHE A 240 -17.32 -5.43 -6.81
CA PHE A 240 -17.77 -6.25 -7.93
C PHE A 240 -17.72 -7.74 -7.60
N LEU A 241 -16.61 -8.20 -7.00
CA LEU A 241 -16.42 -9.59 -6.59
C LEU A 241 -17.38 -9.99 -5.46
N ALA A 242 -17.72 -9.08 -4.55
CA ALA A 242 -18.69 -9.33 -3.48
C ALA A 242 -20.13 -9.57 -4.01
N HIS A 243 -20.44 -9.15 -5.23
CA HIS A 243 -21.76 -9.27 -5.87
C HIS A 243 -21.70 -10.06 -7.18
N LEU A 244 -20.69 -10.91 -7.34
CA LEU A 244 -20.40 -11.62 -8.59
C LEU A 244 -21.55 -12.54 -9.03
N ASP A 245 -22.29 -13.10 -8.08
CA ASP A 245 -23.45 -13.97 -8.29
C ASP A 245 -24.65 -13.24 -8.91
N GLN A 246 -24.71 -11.92 -8.77
CA GLN A 246 -25.77 -11.06 -9.31
C GLN A 246 -25.34 -10.35 -10.60
N ALA A 247 -24.07 -10.47 -11.00
CA ALA A 247 -23.54 -9.79 -12.16
C ALA A 247 -23.96 -10.47 -13.49
N ASP A 248 -24.08 -9.66 -14.54
CA ASP A 248 -24.26 -10.16 -15.91
C ASP A 248 -23.08 -11.06 -16.30
N PRO A 249 -23.29 -12.30 -16.78
CA PRO A 249 -22.22 -13.18 -17.24
C PRO A 249 -21.27 -12.54 -18.25
N VAL A 250 -21.76 -11.64 -19.11
CA VAL A 250 -20.91 -10.91 -20.06
C VAL A 250 -20.01 -9.91 -19.33
N ALA A 251 -20.53 -9.22 -18.32
CA ALA A 251 -19.74 -8.32 -17.48
C ALA A 251 -18.67 -9.09 -16.70
N VAL A 252 -19.00 -10.27 -16.16
CA VAL A 252 -18.05 -11.15 -15.47
C VAL A 252 -16.92 -11.58 -16.40
N GLN A 253 -17.24 -12.03 -17.62
CA GLN A 253 -16.21 -12.40 -18.59
C GLN A 253 -15.35 -11.20 -18.99
N THR A 254 -15.96 -10.04 -19.22
CA THR A 254 -15.24 -8.81 -19.58
C THR A 254 -14.29 -8.37 -18.46
N ALA A 255 -14.73 -8.45 -17.20
CA ALA A 255 -13.91 -8.17 -16.03
C ALA A 255 -12.71 -9.13 -15.93
N ALA A 256 -12.95 -10.43 -16.16
CA ALA A 256 -11.89 -11.45 -16.17
C ALA A 256 -10.86 -11.20 -17.27
N ASP A 257 -11.30 -10.89 -18.50
CA ASP A 257 -10.41 -10.61 -19.62
C ASP A 257 -9.54 -9.36 -19.36
N LEU A 258 -10.14 -8.30 -18.80
CA LEU A 258 -9.41 -7.09 -18.42
C LEU A 258 -8.43 -7.32 -17.27
N LEU A 259 -8.78 -8.15 -16.28
CA LEU A 259 -7.85 -8.54 -15.22
C LEU A 259 -6.63 -9.28 -15.78
N VAL A 260 -6.86 -10.24 -16.69
CA VAL A 260 -5.77 -10.95 -17.37
C VAL A 260 -4.89 -9.98 -18.14
N GLN A 261 -5.45 -8.98 -18.80
CA GLN A 261 -4.68 -7.92 -19.45
C GLN A 261 -3.85 -7.11 -18.44
N VAL A 262 -4.44 -6.63 -17.35
CA VAL A 262 -3.73 -5.89 -16.29
C VAL A 262 -2.51 -6.66 -15.79
N TYR A 263 -2.65 -7.96 -15.48
CA TYR A 263 -1.53 -8.78 -15.03
C TYR A 263 -0.52 -9.10 -16.15
N SER A 264 -0.98 -9.23 -17.39
CA SER A 264 -0.10 -9.43 -18.55
C SER A 264 0.80 -8.22 -18.78
N VAL A 265 0.23 -7.00 -18.71
CA VAL A 265 1.00 -5.75 -18.73
C VAL A 265 1.98 -5.69 -17.57
N TRP A 266 1.51 -5.94 -16.35
CA TRP A 266 2.36 -5.90 -15.15
C TRP A 266 3.56 -6.86 -15.29
N LEU A 267 3.32 -8.10 -15.73
CA LEU A 267 4.38 -9.08 -15.98
C LEU A 267 5.33 -8.61 -17.10
N LYS A 268 4.80 -8.09 -18.21
CA LYS A 268 5.61 -7.57 -19.32
C LYS A 268 6.52 -6.43 -18.86
N VAL A 269 5.96 -5.47 -18.13
CA VAL A 269 6.66 -4.26 -17.66
C VAL A 269 7.76 -4.61 -16.66
N VAL A 270 7.51 -5.49 -15.68
CA VAL A 270 8.54 -5.88 -14.71
C VAL A 270 9.60 -6.79 -15.33
N MET A 271 9.21 -7.77 -16.14
CA MET A 271 10.13 -8.79 -16.65
C MET A 271 10.95 -8.34 -17.85
N PHE A 272 10.33 -7.57 -18.75
CA PHE A 272 10.88 -7.25 -20.06
C PHE A 272 10.93 -5.74 -20.34
N GLY A 273 10.35 -4.91 -19.47
CA GLY A 273 10.42 -3.46 -19.59
C GLY A 273 11.84 -2.95 -19.32
N ALA A 274 12.27 -1.94 -20.09
CA ALA A 274 13.60 -1.36 -19.95
C ALA A 274 13.91 -0.81 -18.55
N ARG A 275 12.87 -0.34 -17.84
CA ARG A 275 12.96 0.19 -16.47
C ARG A 275 12.69 -0.84 -15.38
N LYS A 276 12.32 -2.10 -15.70
CA LYS A 276 11.86 -3.12 -14.74
C LYS A 276 10.96 -2.54 -13.65
N PHE A 277 9.99 -1.74 -14.11
CA PHE A 277 9.07 -1.06 -13.21
C PHE A 277 8.12 -2.09 -12.61
N PHE A 278 7.91 -2.02 -11.32
CA PHE A 278 7.13 -2.98 -10.56
C PHE A 278 6.04 -2.26 -9.77
N HIS A 279 4.87 -2.89 -9.70
CA HIS A 279 3.77 -2.48 -8.84
C HIS A 279 3.56 -3.53 -7.76
N GLY A 280 3.85 -3.19 -6.51
CA GLY A 280 3.88 -4.11 -5.37
C GLY A 280 2.55 -4.39 -4.71
N ASP A 281 1.51 -3.60 -5.01
CA ASP A 281 0.21 -3.70 -4.33
C ASP A 281 -0.98 -3.75 -5.32
N LEU A 282 -0.86 -4.60 -6.34
CA LEU A 282 -1.88 -4.74 -7.39
C LEU A 282 -2.97 -5.74 -6.96
N HIS A 283 -3.89 -5.29 -6.09
CA HIS A 283 -5.03 -6.06 -5.59
C HIS A 283 -6.37 -5.45 -6.01
N ALA A 284 -7.47 -6.18 -5.80
CA ALA A 284 -8.81 -5.79 -6.27
C ALA A 284 -9.29 -4.43 -5.72
N GLY A 285 -9.01 -4.08 -4.46
CA GLY A 285 -9.27 -2.74 -3.92
C GLY A 285 -8.62 -1.56 -4.66
N ASN A 286 -7.53 -1.79 -5.42
CA ASN A 286 -6.85 -0.76 -6.22
C ASN A 286 -7.27 -0.77 -7.70
N LEU A 287 -8.29 -1.57 -8.05
CA LEU A 287 -8.80 -1.74 -9.41
C LEU A 287 -10.26 -1.29 -9.51
N PHE A 288 -10.55 -0.45 -10.48
CA PHE A 288 -11.91 0.02 -10.76
C PHE A 288 -12.38 -0.48 -12.12
N PHE A 289 -13.46 -1.25 -12.11
CA PHE A 289 -14.08 -1.82 -13.30
C PHE A 289 -15.25 -0.95 -13.78
N SER A 290 -15.09 -0.36 -14.96
CA SER A 290 -16.15 0.36 -15.67
C SER A 290 -16.67 -0.49 -16.81
N TYR A 291 -17.88 -1.04 -16.67
CA TYR A 291 -18.53 -1.86 -17.68
C TYR A 291 -19.40 -1.03 -18.63
N ASP A 292 -19.24 -1.21 -19.94
CA ASP A 292 -20.15 -0.69 -20.96
C ASP A 292 -21.03 -1.81 -21.51
N ALA A 293 -22.29 -1.84 -21.08
CA ALA A 293 -23.27 -2.86 -21.48
C ALA A 293 -23.69 -2.78 -22.95
N ARG A 294 -23.48 -1.64 -23.63
CA ARG A 294 -23.80 -1.49 -25.06
C ARG A 294 -22.67 -1.98 -25.94
N ASP A 295 -21.44 -1.80 -25.48
CA ASP A 295 -20.23 -2.17 -26.19
C ASP A 295 -19.14 -2.61 -25.20
N PRO A 296 -19.11 -3.90 -24.81
CA PRO A 296 -18.17 -4.41 -23.81
C PRO A 296 -16.70 -4.12 -24.11
N SER A 297 -16.35 -3.92 -25.39
CA SER A 297 -14.98 -3.55 -25.80
C SER A 297 -14.53 -2.17 -25.32
N LYS A 298 -15.48 -1.31 -24.92
CA LYS A 298 -15.21 0.00 -24.30
C LYS A 298 -15.12 -0.05 -22.78
N SER A 299 -15.25 -1.23 -22.18
CA SER A 299 -15.06 -1.41 -20.75
C SER A 299 -13.61 -1.19 -20.37
N THR A 300 -13.36 -0.72 -19.14
CA THR A 300 -12.01 -0.39 -18.70
C THR A 300 -11.74 -0.89 -17.29
N MET A 301 -10.49 -1.26 -17.03
CA MET A 301 -9.94 -1.51 -15.71
C MET A 301 -8.95 -0.40 -15.36
N THR A 302 -9.27 0.41 -14.37
CA THR A 302 -8.44 1.55 -13.95
C THR A 302 -7.68 1.22 -12.67
N ILE A 303 -6.36 1.32 -12.72
CA ILE A 303 -5.47 1.22 -11.56
C ILE A 303 -5.37 2.62 -10.90
N ILE A 304 -5.59 2.68 -9.59
CA ILE A 304 -5.73 3.97 -8.88
C ILE A 304 -4.60 4.31 -7.89
N ASP A 305 -3.76 3.36 -7.52
CA ASP A 305 -2.71 3.53 -6.50
C ASP A 305 -1.37 3.02 -7.02
N PHE A 306 -0.30 3.81 -6.88
CA PHE A 306 1.08 3.42 -7.21
C PHE A 306 2.05 3.72 -6.05
N GLY A 307 1.54 3.81 -4.81
CA GLY A 307 2.31 4.11 -3.60
C GLY A 307 3.34 3.04 -3.26
N MET A 308 3.06 1.78 -3.61
CA MET A 308 4.00 0.67 -3.50
C MET A 308 4.56 0.27 -4.88
N SER A 309 4.95 1.24 -5.70
CA SER A 309 5.57 0.99 -7.00
C SER A 309 6.99 1.55 -7.08
N GLY A 310 7.78 1.08 -8.05
CA GLY A 310 9.13 1.58 -8.25
C GLY A 310 9.91 0.82 -9.31
N VAL A 311 11.16 1.22 -9.51
CA VAL A 311 12.10 0.56 -10.41
C VAL A 311 12.92 -0.45 -9.61
N VAL A 312 12.91 -1.70 -10.04
CA VAL A 312 13.76 -2.74 -9.47
C VAL A 312 15.13 -2.66 -10.13
N ASP A 313 16.18 -2.51 -9.32
CA ASP A 313 17.55 -2.54 -9.82
C ASP A 313 17.91 -3.92 -10.39
N GLU A 314 18.95 -3.97 -11.23
CA GLU A 314 19.33 -5.20 -11.92
C GLU A 314 19.67 -6.34 -10.95
N ASP A 315 20.37 -6.07 -9.85
CA ASP A 315 20.81 -7.12 -8.92
C ASP A 315 19.61 -7.73 -8.18
N THR A 316 18.70 -6.89 -7.71
CA THR A 316 17.43 -7.32 -7.08
C THR A 316 16.59 -8.11 -8.08
N PHE A 317 16.45 -7.63 -9.32
CA PHE A 317 15.69 -8.33 -10.34
C PHE A 317 16.28 -9.70 -10.69
N GLN A 318 17.60 -9.78 -10.90
CA GLN A 318 18.29 -11.05 -11.15
C GLN A 318 18.13 -12.02 -9.97
N THR A 319 18.15 -11.51 -8.74
CA THR A 319 17.88 -12.31 -7.55
C THR A 319 16.44 -12.85 -7.57
N MET A 320 15.43 -12.01 -7.83
CA MET A 320 14.04 -12.44 -7.97
C MET A 320 13.87 -13.51 -9.05
N VAL A 321 14.45 -13.31 -10.24
CA VAL A 321 14.39 -14.29 -11.34
C VAL A 321 15.04 -15.61 -10.94
N ARG A 322 16.21 -15.57 -10.27
CA ARG A 322 16.88 -16.77 -9.76
C ARG A 322 16.05 -17.49 -8.71
N LEU A 323 15.35 -16.78 -7.83
CA LEU A 323 14.42 -17.37 -6.86
C LEU A 323 13.23 -18.05 -7.57
N MET A 324 12.62 -17.37 -8.56
CA MET A 324 11.50 -17.93 -9.32
C MET A 324 11.89 -19.18 -10.12
N VAL A 325 13.04 -19.17 -10.79
CA VAL A 325 13.56 -20.32 -11.56
C VAL A 325 14.05 -21.44 -10.61
N GLY A 326 14.69 -21.06 -9.50
CA GLY A 326 15.17 -21.96 -8.47
C GLY A 326 14.06 -22.64 -7.68
N ALA A 327 12.87 -22.04 -7.57
CA ALA A 327 11.68 -22.67 -6.99
C ALA A 327 11.08 -23.76 -7.90
N LYS A 328 11.30 -23.67 -9.22
CA LYS A 328 10.79 -24.61 -10.23
C LYS A 328 11.69 -25.84 -10.43
N SER A 329 12.91 -25.78 -9.93
CA SER A 329 13.93 -26.82 -10.04
C SER A 329 14.32 -27.27 -8.63
N GLN A 330 14.70 -28.52 -8.41
CA GLN A 330 15.13 -29.04 -7.10
C GLN A 330 16.48 -28.43 -6.64
N VAL A 331 16.56 -27.10 -6.54
CA VAL A 331 17.78 -26.29 -6.33
C VAL A 331 17.93 -25.89 -4.85
N LEU A 332 17.33 -26.66 -3.95
CA LEU A 332 17.59 -26.58 -2.52
C LEU A 332 19.09 -26.79 -2.21
N HIS A 333 19.81 -27.54 -3.05
CA HIS A 333 21.23 -27.82 -2.87
C HIS A 333 22.14 -26.60 -3.13
N HIS A 334 21.90 -25.83 -4.20
CA HIS A 334 22.76 -24.67 -4.52
C HIS A 334 22.46 -23.46 -3.63
N MET A 335 21.22 -23.29 -3.15
CA MET A 335 20.88 -22.23 -2.18
C MET A 335 21.59 -22.43 -0.83
N LEU A 336 21.74 -23.68 -0.36
CA LEU A 336 22.50 -23.98 0.86
C LEU A 336 24.01 -23.71 0.71
N VAL A 337 24.55 -23.85 -0.50
CA VAL A 337 25.96 -23.55 -0.82
C VAL A 337 26.18 -22.02 -0.97
N ALA A 338 25.24 -21.30 -1.59
CA ALA A 338 25.32 -19.84 -1.76
C ALA A 338 25.12 -19.05 -0.45
N LEU A 339 24.40 -19.61 0.53
CA LEU A 339 24.23 -19.05 1.87
C LEU A 339 25.33 -19.48 2.86
N GLY A 340 26.41 -20.12 2.39
CA GLY A 340 27.59 -20.46 3.19
C GLY A 340 27.39 -21.55 4.25
N ARG A 341 26.39 -22.43 4.10
CA ARG A 341 26.07 -23.47 5.11
C ARG A 341 26.11 -24.93 4.62
N GLY A 342 26.60 -25.20 3.41
CA GLY A 342 26.77 -26.57 2.90
C GLY A 342 28.24 -27.03 2.90
N THR A 343 28.59 -28.05 3.68
CA THR A 343 29.88 -28.75 3.51
C THR A 343 29.86 -29.59 2.23
N GLN A 344 30.95 -29.52 1.45
CA GLN A 344 31.17 -30.39 0.29
C GLN A 344 31.25 -31.85 0.75
N THR A 345 30.23 -32.64 0.40
CA THR A 345 30.37 -34.09 0.37
C THR A 345 29.98 -34.56 -1.03
N GLN A 346 30.95 -35.08 -1.77
CA GLN A 346 30.74 -35.77 -3.04
C GLN A 346 29.74 -36.91 -2.83
N VAL A 347 28.66 -36.91 -3.60
CA VAL A 347 27.84 -38.11 -3.78
C VAL A 347 27.92 -38.49 -5.25
N SER A 348 28.44 -39.70 -5.44
CA SER A 348 28.59 -40.44 -6.67
C SER A 348 27.30 -40.47 -7.49
N THR A 349 27.41 -40.11 -8.77
CA THR A 349 26.37 -40.34 -9.77
C THR A 349 26.19 -41.85 -9.97
N CYS A 350 25.12 -42.41 -9.43
CA CYS A 350 24.61 -43.71 -9.87
C CYS A 350 24.00 -43.52 -11.26
N ARG A 351 24.70 -44.02 -12.28
CA ARG A 351 24.19 -44.09 -13.66
C ARG A 351 23.02 -45.08 -13.70
N ILE A 352 21.83 -44.63 -14.06
CA ILE A 352 20.84 -45.53 -14.65
C ILE A 352 21.09 -45.50 -16.16
N ALA A 353 21.70 -46.57 -16.66
CA ALA A 353 21.83 -46.82 -18.09
C ALA A 353 20.51 -47.38 -18.66
N PRO A 354 20.21 -47.13 -19.95
CA PRO A 354 19.02 -47.62 -20.62
C PRO A 354 19.23 -49.06 -21.14
N GLY A 355 18.18 -49.89 -21.03
CA GLY A 355 17.88 -51.01 -21.94
C GLY A 355 18.84 -52.21 -22.00
N CYS A 356 18.36 -53.37 -21.54
CA CYS A 356 18.64 -54.68 -22.14
C CYS A 356 17.38 -55.54 -22.02
N GLY A 357 16.92 -56.09 -23.13
CA GLY A 357 15.73 -56.94 -23.21
C GLY A 357 15.95 -58.39 -22.74
N GLY A 358 14.83 -59.06 -22.53
CA GLY A 358 14.63 -60.48 -22.27
C GLY A 358 13.15 -60.76 -22.27
#